data_AF-A0A9K3LW44-F1
#
_entry.id   AF-A0A9K3LW44-F1
#
_cell.length_a   1.000
_cell.length_b   1.000
_cell.length_c   1.000
_cell.angle_alpha   90.00
_cell.angle_beta   90.00
_cell.angle_gamma   90.00
#
_symmetry.space_group_name_H-M   'P 1'
#
loop_
_entity.id
_entity.type
_entity.pdbx_description
1 polymer ?
#
loop_
_entity_poly.entity_id
_entity_poly.type
_entity_poly.pdbx_seq_one_letter_code
_entity_poly.pdbx_strand_id
1 'polypeptide(L)'
;MNKSAFQAEDLPQQSTPRKRKTPSSLEKNSSRTPQNRQAMTNAAPLYITVGPQCCGKSSLLKTLDGGKVKDISLDDQPDVYVPVPTDTFLSCFAEKTVTQDVPELLQQVYQGKSLQERIRNDNTEIHLILQRWAGDITPEEFESAVREFYTSRGFGLEVAQQLVTAVEQSLNNKVAPSSKPPLLLPKMIDVFILESLFQPHPDTKQSGIQKAHQELRTTPKHIPIAWGNTNAKSRDYSQALEIAYQTRRPVRFVICHPALTNGKEPSQAAIDAKLLTLPWVSLSDLLKRNLKRLQETGRYIPAFAISDCCSRVQSLVTINRTEGIDTVEKRLVSLASPSFANGNNGRRPQQQRHTPTFEYALTEHRLIQKIYPQIQQGRANGNRRSNRF
;
A
#
# COMPACT_ATOMS: atom_id res chain seq x y z
N MET A 1 46.02 -12.86 -16.17
CA MET A 1 46.09 -14.10 -15.37
C MET A 1 44.82 -14.11 -14.52
N ASN A 2 43.79 -14.94 -14.66
CA ASN A 2 43.59 -16.26 -15.27
C ASN A 2 42.28 -16.30 -16.08
N LYS A 3 42.29 -17.15 -17.12
CA LYS A 3 41.17 -17.51 -17.99
C LYS A 3 40.46 -18.74 -17.42
N SER A 4 39.13 -18.80 -17.53
CA SER A 4 38.33 -20.04 -17.63
C SER A 4 36.88 -19.62 -17.97
N ALA A 5 36.41 -19.59 -19.22
CA ALA A 5 36.22 -20.66 -20.19
C ALA A 5 35.39 -21.83 -19.63
N PHE A 6 34.06 -21.71 -19.71
CA PHE A 6 33.15 -22.85 -19.63
C PHE A 6 32.48 -23.05 -21.00
N GLN A 7 32.74 -24.22 -21.55
CA GLN A 7 32.26 -24.73 -22.81
C GLN A 7 30.79 -25.14 -22.71
N ALA A 8 30.05 -24.86 -23.79
CA ALA A 8 28.72 -25.39 -24.04
C ALA A 8 28.86 -26.81 -24.61
N GLU A 9 28.11 -27.76 -24.05
CA GLU A 9 27.93 -29.08 -24.63
C GLU A 9 26.53 -29.20 -25.24
N ASP A 10 26.53 -29.45 -26.55
CA ASP A 10 25.43 -29.90 -27.40
C ASP A 10 25.06 -31.36 -27.09
N LEU A 11 23.76 -31.66 -26.94
CA LEU A 11 23.21 -33.01 -27.10
C LEU A 11 21.74 -32.94 -27.62
N PRO A 12 21.23 -34.01 -28.26
CA PRO A 12 20.72 -33.90 -29.62
C PRO A 12 19.20 -33.95 -29.77
N GLN A 13 18.76 -33.41 -30.91
CA GLN A 13 17.41 -33.49 -31.46
C GLN A 13 17.01 -34.94 -31.74
N GLN A 14 15.89 -35.39 -31.18
CA GLN A 14 15.17 -36.57 -31.65
C GLN A 14 13.81 -36.17 -32.25
N SER A 15 13.78 -36.21 -33.58
CA SER A 15 12.58 -36.14 -34.42
C SER A 15 11.81 -37.46 -34.37
N THR A 16 10.50 -37.42 -34.09
CA THR A 16 9.58 -38.55 -34.34
C THR A 16 8.46 -38.12 -35.28
N PRO A 17 7.92 -39.06 -36.09
CA PRO A 17 7.20 -38.73 -37.32
C PRO A 17 5.71 -38.42 -37.12
N ARG A 18 5.24 -37.44 -37.91
CA ARG A 18 3.84 -37.10 -38.16
C ARG A 18 3.04 -38.31 -38.69
N LYS A 19 1.98 -38.71 -37.98
CA LYS A 19 0.87 -39.48 -38.56
C LYS A 19 -0.38 -38.60 -38.67
N ARG A 20 -0.72 -38.23 -39.91
CA ARG A 20 -2.03 -37.67 -40.28
C ARG A 20 -3.07 -38.79 -40.22
N LYS A 21 -4.14 -38.60 -39.43
CA LYS A 21 -5.43 -39.26 -39.62
C LYS A 21 -6.55 -38.27 -39.30
N THR A 22 -7.35 -38.00 -40.32
CA THR A 22 -8.74 -37.49 -40.28
C THR A 22 -9.45 -38.18 -41.46
N PRO A 23 -10.79 -38.27 -41.52
CA PRO A 23 -11.81 -37.96 -40.52
C PRO A 23 -12.82 -39.11 -40.32
N SER A 24 -13.61 -39.11 -39.24
CA SER A 24 -14.94 -39.71 -39.30
C SER A 24 -15.93 -38.92 -38.46
N SER A 25 -16.89 -38.36 -39.17
CA SER A 25 -18.13 -37.75 -38.75
C SER A 25 -19.03 -38.69 -37.97
N LEU A 26 -20.01 -38.06 -37.32
CA LEU A 26 -21.28 -38.57 -36.78
C LEU A 26 -21.29 -38.94 -35.29
N GLU A 27 -22.08 -38.12 -34.59
CA GLU A 27 -23.05 -38.48 -33.56
C GLU A 27 -22.92 -37.87 -32.16
N LYS A 28 -24.08 -37.32 -31.76
CA LYS A 28 -24.58 -36.99 -30.43
C LYS A 28 -24.17 -35.65 -29.84
N ASN A 29 -24.98 -34.65 -30.22
CA ASN A 29 -25.40 -33.53 -29.38
C ASN A 29 -25.91 -34.04 -28.02
N SER A 30 -24.97 -34.31 -27.12
CA SER A 30 -25.23 -34.34 -25.69
C SER A 30 -24.95 -32.93 -25.20
N SER A 31 -26.00 -32.25 -24.74
CA SER A 31 -25.95 -31.04 -23.92
C SER A 31 -25.21 -31.36 -22.62
N ARG A 32 -23.89 -31.50 -22.72
CA ARG A 32 -22.98 -31.46 -21.58
C ARG A 32 -23.01 -30.02 -21.08
N THR A 33 -23.88 -29.76 -20.11
CA THR A 33 -23.67 -28.70 -19.13
C THR A 33 -22.19 -28.77 -18.75
N PRO A 34 -21.40 -27.70 -18.94
CA PRO A 34 -19.98 -27.75 -18.63
C PRO A 34 -19.86 -28.05 -17.15
N GLN A 35 -19.59 -29.32 -16.83
CA GLN A 35 -19.24 -29.74 -15.48
C GLN A 35 -18.01 -28.92 -15.13
N ASN A 36 -18.30 -27.98 -14.24
CA ASN A 36 -17.46 -26.94 -13.69
C ASN A 36 -16.17 -27.60 -13.19
N ARG A 37 -15.15 -27.71 -14.06
CA ARG A 37 -13.79 -28.09 -13.64
C ARG A 37 -13.33 -26.94 -12.77
N GLN A 38 -13.61 -27.06 -11.47
CA GLN A 38 -13.15 -26.14 -10.44
C GLN A 38 -11.63 -26.10 -10.56
N ALA A 39 -11.13 -25.04 -11.20
CA ALA A 39 -9.71 -24.84 -11.37
C ALA A 39 -9.13 -24.42 -10.02
N MET A 40 -8.89 -25.40 -9.15
CA MET A 40 -8.02 -25.18 -8.00
C MET A 40 -6.64 -24.83 -8.54
N THR A 41 -6.18 -23.62 -8.27
CA THR A 41 -4.86 -23.19 -8.69
C THR A 41 -3.84 -23.72 -7.70
N ASN A 42 -2.76 -24.34 -8.18
CA ASN A 42 -1.61 -24.71 -7.33
C ASN A 42 -0.75 -23.48 -6.93
N ALA A 43 -1.22 -22.26 -7.16
CA ALA A 43 -0.51 -21.03 -6.83
C ALA A 43 -0.80 -20.60 -5.38
N ALA A 44 0.25 -20.22 -4.67
CA ALA A 44 0.19 -19.62 -3.36
C ALA A 44 -0.48 -18.23 -3.42
N PRO A 45 -1.16 -17.81 -2.34
CA PRO A 45 -1.98 -16.61 -2.34
C PRO A 45 -1.16 -15.31 -2.47
N LEU A 46 -1.83 -14.29 -2.99
CA LEU A 46 -1.48 -12.88 -2.83
C LEU A 46 -2.31 -12.30 -1.67
N TYR A 47 -1.64 -11.81 -0.64
CA TYR A 47 -2.23 -11.02 0.42
C TYR A 47 -2.24 -9.54 0.06
N ILE A 48 -3.35 -8.85 0.23
CA ILE A 48 -3.43 -7.39 0.10
C ILE A 48 -3.81 -6.84 1.47
N THR A 49 -2.89 -6.09 2.08
CA THR A 49 -3.18 -5.51 3.40
C THR A 49 -3.94 -4.20 3.24
N VAL A 50 -4.93 -3.93 4.08
CA VAL A 50 -5.72 -2.69 4.11
C VAL A 50 -5.87 -2.26 5.56
N GLY A 51 -5.23 -1.16 5.93
CA GLY A 51 -5.32 -0.64 7.29
C GLY A 51 -4.38 0.54 7.52
N PRO A 52 -4.58 1.30 8.61
CA PRO A 52 -3.75 2.44 8.94
C PRO A 52 -2.28 2.05 9.11
N GLN A 53 -1.37 3.00 8.96
CA GLN A 53 0.04 2.78 9.28
C GLN A 53 0.19 2.50 10.78
N CYS A 54 1.22 1.73 11.17
CA CYS A 54 1.46 1.30 12.55
C CYS A 54 0.38 0.38 13.19
N CYS A 55 -0.62 -0.09 12.43
CA CYS A 55 -1.64 -1.00 12.97
C CYS A 55 -1.21 -2.47 13.11
N GLY A 56 0.02 -2.83 12.70
CA GLY A 56 0.57 -4.18 12.85
C GLY A 56 0.48 -5.08 11.61
N LYS A 57 0.22 -4.51 10.42
CA LYS A 57 0.11 -5.25 9.14
C LYS A 57 1.32 -6.17 8.89
N SER A 58 2.53 -5.61 8.83
CA SER A 58 3.75 -6.40 8.58
C SER A 58 4.05 -7.38 9.70
N SER A 59 3.70 -7.08 10.96
CA SER A 59 3.85 -8.02 12.07
C SER A 59 2.97 -9.26 11.89
N LEU A 60 1.72 -9.09 11.43
CA LEU A 60 0.84 -10.22 11.11
C LEU A 60 1.34 -11.00 9.90
N LEU A 61 1.80 -10.33 8.85
CA LEU A 61 2.34 -11.00 7.66
C LEU A 61 3.52 -11.90 7.99
N LYS A 62 4.37 -11.50 8.95
CA LYS A 62 5.51 -12.31 9.44
C LYS A 62 5.11 -13.59 10.17
N THR A 63 3.89 -13.67 10.72
CA THR A 63 3.40 -14.90 11.38
C THR A 63 2.54 -15.75 10.45
N LEU A 64 2.02 -15.16 9.37
CA LEU A 64 1.19 -15.83 8.38
C LEU A 64 1.99 -16.86 7.56
N ASP A 65 1.35 -17.98 7.18
CA ASP A 65 1.96 -19.07 6.41
C ASP A 65 3.31 -19.56 6.97
N GLY A 66 3.46 -19.55 8.30
CA GLY A 66 4.70 -19.93 8.98
C GLY A 66 5.87 -18.98 8.71
N GLY A 67 5.57 -17.70 8.44
CA GLY A 67 6.57 -16.66 8.16
C GLY A 67 7.17 -16.71 6.76
N LYS A 68 6.53 -17.44 5.84
CA LYS A 68 7.01 -17.59 4.45
C LYS A 68 6.45 -16.53 3.49
N VAL A 69 5.59 -15.64 3.98
CA VAL A 69 5.02 -14.57 3.15
C VAL A 69 6.10 -13.55 2.83
N LYS A 70 6.37 -13.38 1.53
CA LYS A 70 7.24 -12.32 1.05
C LYS A 70 6.48 -10.99 1.03
N ASP A 71 6.79 -10.10 1.96
CA ASP A 71 6.20 -8.75 2.04
C ASP A 71 6.85 -7.83 1.00
N ILE A 72 6.10 -7.44 -0.03
CA ILE A 72 6.56 -6.49 -1.05
C ILE A 72 6.07 -5.11 -0.60
N SER A 73 6.98 -4.34 -0.01
CA SER A 73 6.70 -2.98 0.41
C SER A 73 7.13 -1.96 -0.64
N LEU A 74 6.25 -1.00 -0.91
CA LEU A 74 6.52 0.10 -1.83
C LEU A 74 7.62 1.03 -1.31
N ASP A 75 7.74 1.14 0.01
CA ASP A 75 8.61 2.10 0.69
C ASP A 75 10.01 1.56 1.01
N ASP A 76 10.27 0.28 0.79
CA ASP A 76 11.61 -0.34 0.93
C ASP A 76 12.42 -0.31 -0.38
N GLN A 77 12.04 0.57 -1.31
CA GLN A 77 12.73 0.75 -2.58
C GLN A 77 13.91 1.74 -2.41
N PRO A 78 14.97 1.63 -3.23
CA PRO A 78 16.10 2.56 -3.18
C PRO A 78 15.64 4.02 -3.21
N ASP A 79 16.28 4.84 -2.38
CA ASP A 79 16.10 6.29 -2.30
C ASP A 79 14.70 6.77 -1.89
N VAL A 80 13.84 5.87 -1.41
CA VAL A 80 12.55 6.25 -0.80
C VAL A 80 12.74 6.75 0.63
N TYR A 81 13.66 6.14 1.37
CA TYR A 81 14.11 6.62 2.68
C TYR A 81 15.61 6.84 2.64
N VAL A 82 16.03 8.06 2.97
CA VAL A 82 17.45 8.44 3.03
C VAL A 82 17.82 8.68 4.50
N PRO A 83 18.70 7.84 5.09
CA PRO A 83 19.08 8.00 6.49
C PRO A 83 20.02 9.19 6.65
N VAL A 84 19.69 10.10 7.57
CA VAL A 84 20.47 11.29 7.92
C VAL A 84 20.82 11.24 9.41
N PRO A 85 22.08 11.49 9.82
CA PRO A 85 22.43 11.55 11.24
C PRO A 85 21.56 12.59 11.97
N THR A 86 21.06 12.24 13.15
CA THR A 86 20.08 13.10 13.87
C THR A 86 20.63 14.49 14.16
N ASP A 87 21.91 14.61 14.54
CA ASP A 87 22.54 15.91 14.77
C ASP A 87 22.59 16.75 13.49
N THR A 88 22.89 16.13 12.36
CA THR A 88 22.86 16.77 11.03
C THR A 88 21.44 17.18 10.65
N PHE A 89 20.44 16.34 10.92
CA PHE A 89 19.04 16.66 10.69
C PHE A 89 18.59 17.87 11.50
N LEU A 90 18.89 17.92 12.81
CA LEU A 90 18.54 19.02 13.70
C LEU A 90 19.25 20.32 13.31
N SER A 91 20.51 20.24 12.88
CA SER A 91 21.28 21.41 12.44
C SER A 91 20.64 22.16 11.26
N CYS A 92 19.80 21.49 10.46
CA CYS A 92 19.13 22.13 9.32
C CYS A 92 18.17 23.26 9.74
N PHE A 93 17.68 23.24 10.98
CA PHE A 93 16.73 24.21 11.51
C PHE A 93 17.38 25.30 12.38
N ALA A 94 18.67 25.17 12.69
CA ALA A 94 19.37 26.21 13.43
C ALA A 94 19.56 27.44 12.54
N GLU A 95 19.10 28.62 13.00
CA GLU A 95 19.24 29.90 12.27
C GLU A 95 20.69 30.42 12.19
N LYS A 96 21.67 29.67 12.69
CA LYS A 96 23.07 30.12 12.71
C LYS A 96 23.57 30.29 11.28
N THR A 97 24.13 31.47 11.02
CA THR A 97 24.77 31.91 9.77
C THR A 97 25.72 30.84 9.25
N VAL A 98 25.21 30.05 8.30
CA VAL A 98 25.90 29.00 7.56
C VAL A 98 27.11 29.62 6.87
N THR A 99 28.27 29.57 7.53
CA THR A 99 29.52 30.04 6.95
C THR A 99 30.58 28.95 6.86
N GLN A 100 30.42 27.76 7.45
CA GLN A 100 31.38 26.68 7.27
C GLN A 100 30.70 25.31 7.14
N ASP A 101 30.88 24.72 5.97
CA ASP A 101 30.70 23.31 5.60
C ASP A 101 29.34 22.67 5.89
N VAL A 102 28.36 22.95 5.01
CA VAL A 102 27.16 22.09 4.91
C VAL A 102 27.63 20.69 4.47
N PRO A 103 27.36 19.62 5.24
CA PRO A 103 27.74 18.26 4.87
C PRO A 103 27.30 17.91 3.44
N GLU A 104 28.18 17.26 2.68
CA GLU A 104 27.92 16.85 1.28
C GLU A 104 26.59 16.09 1.14
N LEU A 105 26.28 15.24 2.13
CA LEU A 105 25.01 14.52 2.23
C LEU A 105 23.79 15.45 2.11
N LEU A 106 23.79 16.60 2.80
CA LEU A 106 22.65 17.53 2.79
C LEU A 106 22.45 18.23 1.44
N GLN A 107 23.53 18.36 0.66
CA GLN A 107 23.52 18.95 -0.67
C GLN A 107 23.06 17.95 -1.74
N GLN A 108 23.04 16.65 -1.43
CA GLN A 108 22.62 15.62 -2.37
C GLN A 108 21.17 15.84 -2.82
N VAL A 109 20.97 15.84 -4.14
CA VAL A 109 19.68 16.13 -4.77
C VAL A 109 18.94 14.83 -5.11
N TYR A 110 17.73 14.71 -4.58
CA TYR A 110 16.81 13.61 -4.84
C TYR A 110 15.56 14.16 -5.54
N GLN A 111 15.36 13.76 -6.80
CA GLN A 111 14.20 14.14 -7.61
C GLN A 111 13.99 15.67 -7.67
N GLY A 112 15.09 16.42 -7.85
CA GLY A 112 15.09 17.87 -8.03
C GLY A 112 15.09 18.71 -6.76
N LYS A 113 15.14 18.10 -5.56
CA LYS A 113 15.28 18.82 -4.28
C LYS A 113 16.45 18.27 -3.47
N SER A 114 17.20 19.13 -2.78
CA SER A 114 18.24 18.69 -1.85
C SER A 114 17.65 18.05 -0.58
N LEU A 115 18.42 17.25 0.15
CA LEU A 115 17.98 16.76 1.47
C LEU A 115 17.73 17.92 2.44
N GLN A 116 18.57 18.96 2.41
CA GLN A 116 18.37 20.15 3.26
C GLN A 116 17.01 20.82 3.03
N GLU A 117 16.64 21.02 1.75
CA GLU A 117 15.35 21.60 1.39
C GLU A 117 14.17 20.75 1.90
N ARG A 118 14.28 19.42 1.77
CA ARG A 118 13.23 18.50 2.23
C ARG A 118 13.11 18.46 3.75
N ILE A 119 14.23 18.47 4.45
CA ILE A 119 14.24 18.50 5.92
C ILE A 119 13.51 19.76 6.40
N ARG A 120 13.88 20.94 5.87
CA ARG A 120 13.28 22.21 6.27
C ARG A 120 11.78 22.32 5.94
N ASN A 121 11.38 21.88 4.75
CA ASN A 121 10.04 22.16 4.23
C ASN A 121 9.00 21.06 4.51
N ASP A 122 9.45 19.80 4.59
CA ASP A 122 8.57 18.63 4.62
C ASP A 122 8.61 17.87 5.95
N ASN A 123 9.58 18.17 6.84
CA ASN A 123 9.84 17.40 8.06
C ASN A 123 9.77 18.26 9.35
N THR A 124 8.93 19.30 9.37
CA THR A 124 8.74 20.14 10.56
C THR A 124 8.19 19.37 11.76
N GLU A 125 7.23 18.46 11.56
CA GLU A 125 6.60 17.71 12.67
C GLU A 125 7.60 16.83 13.42
N ILE A 126 8.44 16.09 12.70
CA ILE A 126 9.49 15.25 13.31
C ILE A 126 10.56 16.10 14.00
N HIS A 127 10.89 17.28 13.44
CA HIS A 127 11.81 18.22 14.07
C HIS A 127 11.30 18.69 15.43
N LEU A 128 10.04 19.12 15.53
CA LEU A 128 9.43 19.55 16.79
C LEU A 128 9.41 18.42 17.84
N ILE A 129 9.11 17.18 17.41
CA ILE A 129 9.17 16.00 18.29
C ILE A 129 10.58 15.79 18.85
N LEU A 130 11.61 15.88 17.98
CA LEU A 130 12.99 15.67 18.38
C LEU A 130 13.51 16.78 19.30
N GLN A 131 13.18 18.05 19.05
CA GLN A 131 13.49 19.17 19.96
C GLN A 131 12.85 18.94 21.33
N ARG A 132 11.59 18.51 21.35
CA ARG A 132 10.89 18.22 22.59
C ARG A 132 11.53 17.05 23.35
N TRP A 133 11.96 16.00 22.66
CA TRP A 133 12.67 14.86 23.27
C TRP A 133 14.10 15.19 23.74
N ALA A 134 14.78 16.10 23.05
CA ALA A 134 16.10 16.60 23.45
C ALA A 134 16.03 17.49 24.71
N GLY A 135 14.85 18.05 25.00
CA GLY A 135 14.65 19.02 26.07
C GLY A 135 14.97 20.45 25.64
N ASP A 136 15.05 20.71 24.34
CA ASP A 136 15.36 22.04 23.79
C ASP A 136 14.17 23.00 23.86
N ILE A 137 12.94 22.47 24.01
CA ILE A 137 11.70 23.23 24.13
C ILE A 137 10.80 22.68 25.26
N THR A 138 10.06 23.58 25.91
CA THR A 138 9.11 23.22 26.99
C THR A 138 7.87 22.50 26.44
N PRO A 139 7.05 21.82 27.28
CA PRO A 139 5.77 21.25 26.84
C PRO A 139 4.86 22.30 26.17
N GLU A 140 4.79 23.51 26.72
CA GLU A 140 3.92 24.59 26.26
C GLU A 140 4.38 25.14 24.91
N GLU A 141 5.70 25.33 24.74
CA GLU A 141 6.32 25.73 23.48
C GLU A 141 6.06 24.69 22.38
N PHE A 142 6.24 23.40 22.71
CA PHE A 142 5.96 22.31 21.79
C PHE A 142 4.49 22.25 21.37
N GLU A 143 3.55 22.34 22.33
CA GLU A 143 2.13 22.36 22.02
C GLU A 143 1.77 23.54 21.10
N SER A 144 2.26 24.74 21.42
CA SER A 144 2.04 25.94 20.61
C SER A 144 2.57 25.78 19.18
N ALA A 145 3.81 25.32 19.03
CA ALA A 145 4.44 25.13 17.73
C ALA A 145 3.74 24.07 16.87
N VAL A 146 3.32 22.95 17.47
CA VAL A 146 2.56 21.90 16.76
C VAL A 146 1.19 22.43 16.32
N ARG A 147 0.48 23.17 17.18
CA ARG A 147 -0.81 23.76 16.83
C ARG A 147 -0.69 24.80 15.71
N GLU A 148 0.32 25.65 15.75
CA GLU A 148 0.61 26.62 14.69
C GLU A 148 0.91 25.91 13.37
N PHE A 149 1.80 24.90 13.39
CA PHE A 149 2.12 24.10 12.21
C PHE A 149 0.86 23.46 11.59
N TYR A 150 0.01 22.82 12.40
CA TYR A 150 -1.23 22.20 11.93
C TYR A 150 -2.22 23.23 11.38
N THR A 151 -2.36 24.38 12.04
CA THR A 151 -3.24 25.47 11.60
C THR A 151 -2.78 26.02 10.24
N SER A 152 -1.49 26.31 10.08
CA SER A 152 -0.92 26.86 8.84
C SER A 152 -1.09 25.93 7.63
N ARG A 153 -1.18 24.62 7.86
CA ARG A 153 -1.39 23.60 6.83
C ARG A 153 -2.85 23.22 6.62
N GLY A 154 -3.78 23.78 7.41
CA GLY A 154 -5.20 23.42 7.37
C GLY A 154 -5.48 21.99 7.85
N PHE A 155 -4.62 21.44 8.71
CA PHE A 155 -4.82 20.12 9.31
C PHE A 155 -5.71 20.22 10.57
N GLY A 156 -6.36 19.11 10.94
CA GLY A 156 -7.27 19.09 12.08
C GLY A 156 -6.55 19.25 13.43
N LEU A 157 -6.98 20.23 14.24
CA LEU A 157 -6.41 20.50 15.57
C LEU A 157 -6.57 19.34 16.56
N GLU A 158 -7.58 18.49 16.38
CA GLU A 158 -7.74 17.27 17.18
C GLU A 158 -6.54 16.32 17.01
N VAL A 159 -6.00 16.21 15.78
CA VAL A 159 -4.83 15.37 15.50
C VAL A 159 -3.57 15.96 16.14
N ALA A 160 -3.42 17.29 16.10
CA ALA A 160 -2.35 17.99 16.81
C ALA A 160 -2.39 17.70 18.31
N GLN A 161 -3.57 17.80 18.94
CA GLN A 161 -3.74 17.52 20.36
C GLN A 161 -3.38 16.07 20.70
N GLN A 162 -3.83 15.10 19.89
CA GLN A 162 -3.50 13.68 20.10
C GLN A 162 -2.00 13.40 19.93
N LEU A 163 -1.32 14.09 19.00
CA LEU A 163 0.14 14.02 18.85
C LEU A 163 0.85 14.57 20.08
N VAL A 164 0.47 15.75 20.56
CA VAL A 164 1.06 16.36 21.77
C VAL A 164 0.90 15.42 22.96
N THR A 165 -0.31 14.92 23.20
CA THR A 165 -0.57 13.95 24.26
C THR A 165 0.27 12.67 24.12
N ALA A 166 0.41 12.13 22.91
CA ALA A 166 1.21 10.93 22.68
C ALA A 166 2.71 11.16 22.97
N VAL A 167 3.25 12.32 22.58
CA VAL A 167 4.65 12.70 22.85
C VAL A 167 4.90 12.86 24.33
N GLU A 168 4.06 13.60 25.07
CA GLU A 168 4.22 13.79 26.51
C GLU A 168 4.07 12.47 27.29
N GLN A 169 3.13 11.59 26.89
CA GLN A 169 3.03 10.25 27.48
C GLN A 169 4.28 9.40 27.22
N SER A 170 4.93 9.56 26.06
CA SER A 170 6.17 8.83 25.75
C SER A 170 7.36 9.27 26.60
N LEU A 171 7.38 10.55 27.00
CA LEU A 171 8.35 11.12 27.94
C LEU A 171 8.08 10.62 29.38
N ASN A 172 6.82 10.69 29.83
CA ASN A 172 6.45 10.35 31.21
C ASN A 172 6.58 8.85 31.55
N ASN A 173 6.30 7.95 30.62
CA ASN A 173 6.35 6.49 30.86
C ASN A 173 7.76 5.95 31.14
N LYS A 174 8.82 6.77 30.99
CA LYS A 174 10.22 6.36 31.23
C LYS A 174 10.81 6.96 32.51
N VAL A 175 10.04 7.72 33.28
CA VAL A 175 10.51 8.40 34.48
C VAL A 175 10.44 7.45 35.68
N ALA A 176 11.52 6.72 35.93
CA ALA A 176 11.84 6.29 37.29
C ALA A 176 12.39 7.50 38.07
N PRO A 177 11.96 7.73 39.33
CA PRO A 177 11.91 9.07 39.93
C PRO A 177 13.23 9.68 40.48
N SER A 178 14.45 9.28 40.08
CA SER A 178 15.62 9.81 40.81
C SER A 178 16.93 10.10 40.08
N SER A 179 17.08 9.85 38.78
CA SER A 179 18.19 10.38 37.97
C SER A 179 18.28 9.56 36.70
N LYS A 180 17.95 10.12 35.53
CA LYS A 180 18.49 9.64 34.25
C LYS A 180 18.15 10.59 33.08
N PRO A 181 18.95 10.52 32.01
CA PRO A 181 19.11 11.55 30.99
C PRO A 181 17.88 11.70 30.09
N PRO A 182 17.84 12.77 29.26
CA PRO A 182 16.85 12.94 28.21
C PRO A 182 16.63 11.67 27.39
N LEU A 183 15.41 11.55 26.82
CA LEU A 183 15.04 10.45 25.93
C LEU A 183 16.13 10.27 24.87
N LEU A 184 16.70 9.06 24.77
CA LEU A 184 17.71 8.77 23.75
C LEU A 184 17.09 9.02 22.37
N LEU A 185 17.58 10.06 21.71
CA LEU A 185 17.27 10.36 20.33
C LEU A 185 17.72 9.19 19.45
N PRO A 186 17.00 8.88 18.35
CA PRO A 186 17.50 7.93 17.37
C PRO A 186 18.84 8.42 16.82
N LYS A 187 19.72 7.52 16.39
CA LYS A 187 21.03 7.91 15.81
C LYS A 187 20.89 8.49 14.39
N MET A 188 19.92 7.97 13.64
CA MET A 188 19.63 8.36 12.27
C MET A 188 18.13 8.66 12.16
N ILE A 189 17.79 9.55 11.25
CA ILE A 189 16.42 9.89 10.84
C ILE A 189 16.26 9.55 9.36
N ASP A 190 15.22 8.80 9.03
CA ASP A 190 14.92 8.46 7.64
C ASP A 190 14.07 9.57 7.01
N VAL A 191 14.67 10.33 6.08
CA VAL A 191 13.97 11.36 5.30
C VAL A 191 13.22 10.67 4.15
N PHE A 192 11.89 10.83 4.13
CA PHE A 192 11.04 10.23 3.10
C PHE A 192 11.03 11.04 1.80
N ILE A 193 11.37 10.39 0.69
CA ILE A 193 11.39 10.97 -0.65
C ILE A 193 10.21 10.42 -1.45
N LEU A 194 9.06 11.10 -1.33
CA LEU A 194 7.81 10.69 -1.98
C LEU A 194 7.98 10.49 -3.49
N GLU A 195 8.72 11.37 -4.16
CA GLU A 195 8.90 11.33 -5.60
C GLU A 195 9.62 10.06 -6.07
N SER A 196 10.51 9.47 -5.28
CA SER A 196 11.23 8.22 -5.62
C SER A 196 10.28 7.02 -5.78
N LEU A 197 9.08 7.07 -5.20
CA LEU A 197 8.05 6.05 -5.42
C LEU A 197 7.48 6.08 -6.84
N PHE A 198 7.35 7.28 -7.42
CA PHE A 198 6.60 7.50 -8.66
C PHE A 198 7.49 7.82 -9.85
N GLN A 199 8.58 8.55 -9.63
CA GLN A 199 9.51 8.98 -10.67
C GLN A 199 10.61 7.94 -10.86
N PRO A 200 11.04 7.69 -12.11
CA PRO A 200 12.16 6.80 -12.38
C PRO A 200 13.44 7.27 -11.67
N HIS A 201 14.16 6.34 -11.05
CA HIS A 201 15.49 6.63 -10.53
C HIS A 201 16.45 6.96 -11.70
N PRO A 202 17.36 7.95 -11.57
CA PRO A 202 18.33 8.30 -12.60
C PRO A 202 19.13 7.11 -13.14
N ASP A 203 19.61 6.24 -12.26
CA ASP A 203 20.44 5.08 -12.64
C ASP A 203 19.61 3.89 -13.14
N THR A 204 18.60 3.46 -12.37
CA THR A 204 17.85 2.24 -12.70
C THR A 204 16.73 2.45 -13.73
N LYS A 205 16.41 3.72 -14.06
CA LYS A 205 15.30 4.10 -14.96
C LYS A 205 13.94 3.49 -14.58
N GLN A 206 13.78 3.09 -13.32
CA GLN A 206 12.56 2.51 -12.77
C GLN A 206 12.17 3.26 -11.51
N SER A 207 10.86 3.49 -11.32
CA SER A 207 10.32 4.00 -10.07
C SER A 207 10.17 2.90 -9.03
N GLY A 208 10.05 3.26 -7.75
CA GLY A 208 9.81 2.28 -6.68
C GLY A 208 8.57 1.41 -6.93
N ILE A 209 7.48 2.00 -7.43
CA ILE A 209 6.27 1.27 -7.79
C ILE A 209 6.51 0.28 -8.95
N GLN A 210 7.29 0.67 -9.97
CA GLN A 210 7.62 -0.23 -11.08
C GLN A 210 8.43 -1.43 -10.62
N LYS A 211 9.42 -1.21 -9.74
CA LYS A 211 10.22 -2.28 -9.13
C LYS A 211 9.37 -3.23 -8.30
N ALA A 212 8.51 -2.70 -7.43
CA ALA A 212 7.59 -3.52 -6.62
C ALA A 212 6.63 -4.35 -7.50
N HIS A 213 6.09 -3.78 -8.59
CA HIS A 213 5.28 -4.54 -9.54
C HIS A 213 6.08 -5.62 -10.28
N GLN A 214 7.33 -5.33 -10.66
CA GLN A 214 8.21 -6.32 -11.28
C GLN A 214 8.46 -7.48 -10.33
N GLU A 215 8.80 -7.17 -9.07
CA GLU A 215 9.00 -8.17 -8.01
C GLU A 215 7.75 -9.03 -7.78
N LEU A 216 6.57 -8.41 -7.80
CA LEU A 216 5.29 -9.13 -7.68
C LEU A 216 5.08 -10.11 -8.84
N ARG A 217 5.45 -9.73 -10.07
CA ARG A 217 5.33 -10.59 -11.26
C ARG A 217 6.35 -11.73 -11.28
N THR A 218 7.59 -11.45 -10.87
CA THR A 218 8.69 -12.43 -10.95
C THR A 218 8.72 -13.40 -9.78
N THR A 219 8.02 -13.10 -8.68
CA THR A 219 8.01 -14.00 -7.51
C THR A 219 7.35 -15.36 -7.87
N PRO A 220 8.04 -16.50 -7.64
CA PRO A 220 7.54 -17.82 -7.98
C PRO A 220 6.16 -18.15 -7.43
N LYS A 221 5.31 -18.79 -8.26
CA LYS A 221 3.88 -19.05 -7.94
C LYS A 221 3.64 -19.84 -6.65
N HIS A 222 4.60 -20.63 -6.18
CA HIS A 222 4.46 -21.41 -4.95
C HIS A 222 4.82 -20.62 -3.67
N ILE A 223 5.35 -19.41 -3.80
CA ILE A 223 5.69 -18.53 -2.67
C ILE A 223 4.50 -17.61 -2.40
N PRO A 224 3.96 -17.56 -1.17
CA PRO A 224 2.94 -16.59 -0.80
C PRO A 224 3.57 -15.19 -0.74
N ILE A 225 2.83 -14.19 -1.22
CA ILE A 225 3.32 -12.82 -1.36
C ILE A 225 2.31 -11.85 -0.76
N ALA A 226 2.78 -10.72 -0.24
CA ALA A 226 1.92 -9.65 0.24
C ALA A 226 2.20 -8.34 -0.48
N TRP A 227 1.14 -7.57 -0.69
CA TRP A 227 1.18 -6.19 -1.17
C TRP A 227 0.75 -5.25 -0.04
N GLY A 228 1.68 -4.41 0.41
CA GLY A 228 1.42 -3.38 1.41
C GLY A 228 0.63 -2.20 0.86
N ASN A 229 -0.68 -2.10 1.09
CA ASN A 229 -1.42 -0.87 0.79
C ASN A 229 -1.23 0.14 1.92
N THR A 230 -0.09 0.82 1.92
CA THR A 230 0.29 1.76 2.99
C THR A 230 -0.69 2.93 3.10
N ASN A 231 -1.32 3.33 2.00
CA ASN A 231 -2.25 4.46 1.98
C ASN A 231 -3.73 4.05 2.05
N ALA A 232 -4.10 2.78 2.07
CA ALA A 232 -5.50 2.38 1.99
C ALA A 232 -6.28 3.05 0.82
N LYS A 233 -5.66 3.22 -0.36
CA LYS A 233 -6.38 3.65 -1.59
C LYS A 233 -6.63 2.43 -2.47
N SER A 234 -7.80 2.34 -3.10
CA SER A 234 -8.12 1.22 -4.00
C SER A 234 -7.22 1.16 -5.23
N ARG A 235 -6.91 2.32 -5.79
CA ARG A 235 -5.99 2.46 -6.93
C ARG A 235 -4.59 1.90 -6.65
N ASP A 236 -4.12 1.98 -5.40
CA ASP A 236 -2.75 1.62 -5.02
C ASP A 236 -2.53 0.09 -5.03
N TYR A 237 -3.58 -0.73 -5.07
CA TYR A 237 -3.48 -2.19 -5.27
C TYR A 237 -4.17 -2.69 -6.54
N SER A 238 -4.69 -1.81 -7.40
CA SER A 238 -5.33 -2.19 -8.66
C SER A 238 -4.41 -3.01 -9.57
N GLN A 239 -3.14 -2.62 -9.67
CA GLN A 239 -2.13 -3.33 -10.44
C GLN A 239 -1.74 -4.67 -9.81
N ALA A 240 -1.80 -4.79 -8.48
CA ALA A 240 -1.60 -6.06 -7.79
C ALA A 240 -2.74 -7.05 -8.10
N LEU A 241 -3.99 -6.59 -8.20
CA LEU A 241 -5.12 -7.40 -8.65
C LEU A 241 -4.95 -7.84 -10.11
N GLU A 242 -4.48 -6.97 -10.99
CA GLU A 242 -4.18 -7.32 -12.39
C GLU A 242 -3.10 -8.42 -12.45
N ILE A 243 -2.04 -8.30 -11.65
CA ILE A 243 -0.98 -9.30 -11.59
C ILE A 243 -1.52 -10.62 -11.01
N ALA A 244 -2.39 -10.58 -10.01
CA ALA A 244 -3.05 -11.78 -9.47
C ALA A 244 -3.92 -12.48 -10.53
N TYR A 245 -4.69 -11.72 -11.31
CA TYR A 245 -5.46 -12.22 -12.44
C TYR A 245 -4.57 -12.94 -13.47
N GLN A 246 -3.47 -12.29 -13.89
CA GLN A 246 -2.52 -12.83 -14.87
C GLN A 246 -1.81 -14.09 -14.36
N THR A 247 -1.40 -14.09 -13.08
CA THR A 247 -0.63 -15.19 -12.48
C THR A 247 -1.52 -16.33 -11.97
N ARG A 248 -2.84 -16.12 -11.92
CA ARG A 248 -3.83 -17.02 -11.31
C ARG A 248 -3.55 -17.28 -9.83
N ARG A 249 -3.12 -16.24 -9.10
CA ARG A 249 -2.95 -16.30 -7.64
C ARG A 249 -4.28 -16.01 -6.95
N PRO A 250 -4.70 -16.82 -5.96
CA PRO A 250 -5.81 -16.47 -5.08
C PRO A 250 -5.51 -15.17 -4.32
N VAL A 251 -6.48 -14.27 -4.20
CA VAL A 251 -6.35 -13.01 -3.47
C VAL A 251 -7.03 -13.12 -2.11
N ARG A 252 -6.34 -12.70 -1.06
CA ARG A 252 -6.88 -12.61 0.30
C ARG A 252 -6.60 -11.22 0.85
N PHE A 253 -7.60 -10.59 1.45
CA PHE A 253 -7.37 -9.30 2.10
C PHE A 253 -7.05 -9.49 3.59
N VAL A 254 -6.08 -8.70 4.07
CA VAL A 254 -5.77 -8.55 5.50
C VAL A 254 -6.26 -7.17 5.93
N ILE A 255 -7.36 -7.10 6.69
CA ILE A 255 -8.10 -5.85 6.91
C ILE A 255 -8.06 -5.44 8.38
N CYS A 256 -7.63 -4.21 8.68
CA CYS A 256 -7.85 -3.58 9.98
C CYS A 256 -9.32 -3.12 10.06
N HIS A 257 -10.15 -3.83 10.82
CA HIS A 257 -11.60 -3.68 10.74
C HIS A 257 -12.16 -2.83 11.91
N PRO A 258 -12.79 -1.66 11.66
CA PRO A 258 -13.27 -0.75 12.72
C PRO A 258 -14.19 -1.39 13.76
N ALA A 259 -15.04 -2.35 13.34
CA ALA A 259 -15.96 -3.06 14.25
C ALA A 259 -15.26 -4.01 15.25
N LEU A 260 -13.96 -4.27 15.10
CA LEU A 260 -13.17 -5.13 16.00
C LEU A 260 -12.42 -4.33 17.05
N THR A 261 -13.07 -3.35 17.67
CA THR A 261 -12.49 -2.55 18.74
C THR A 261 -12.49 -3.32 20.07
N ASN A 262 -11.37 -3.31 20.79
CA ASN A 262 -11.26 -3.73 22.20
C ASN A 262 -11.52 -5.22 22.50
N GLY A 263 -11.18 -6.14 21.61
CA GLY A 263 -11.20 -7.58 21.92
C GLY A 263 -12.58 -8.11 22.33
N LYS A 264 -13.65 -7.34 22.08
CA LYS A 264 -15.00 -7.89 22.06
C LYS A 264 -14.99 -8.86 20.89
N GLU A 265 -14.83 -10.13 21.22
CA GLU A 265 -15.00 -11.26 20.31
C GLU A 265 -16.25 -10.94 19.48
N PRO A 266 -16.10 -10.63 18.18
CA PRO A 266 -17.27 -10.56 17.30
C PRO A 266 -18.07 -11.84 17.54
N SER A 267 -19.41 -11.74 17.59
CA SER A 267 -20.25 -12.93 17.72
C SER A 267 -19.72 -13.99 16.74
N GLN A 268 -19.59 -15.24 17.17
CA GLN A 268 -18.94 -16.31 16.39
C GLN A 268 -19.35 -16.34 14.90
N ALA A 269 -20.60 -15.97 14.59
CA ALA A 269 -21.15 -15.79 13.25
C ALA A 269 -20.51 -14.66 12.37
N ALA A 270 -19.80 -13.70 12.94
CA ALA A 270 -19.05 -12.65 12.25
C ALA A 270 -17.55 -13.01 12.05
N ILE A 271 -17.04 -14.00 12.80
CA ILE A 271 -15.74 -14.67 12.56
C ILE A 271 -15.89 -15.75 11.48
N ASP A 272 -17.08 -16.32 11.32
CA ASP A 272 -17.39 -17.48 10.47
C ASP A 272 -17.27 -17.30 8.93
N ALA A 273 -16.52 -16.32 8.42
CA ALA A 273 -16.28 -16.24 6.98
C ALA A 273 -14.89 -15.72 6.57
N LYS A 274 -13.83 -16.54 6.74
CA LYS A 274 -12.62 -16.55 5.88
C LYS A 274 -11.84 -15.22 5.71
N LEU A 275 -12.12 -14.19 6.51
CA LEU A 275 -11.49 -12.87 6.42
C LEU A 275 -10.30 -12.81 7.37
N LEU A 276 -9.12 -12.43 6.85
CA LEU A 276 -7.96 -12.18 7.69
C LEU A 276 -8.09 -10.76 8.25
N THR A 277 -8.35 -10.62 9.54
CA THR A 277 -8.61 -9.31 10.15
C THR A 277 -7.62 -8.95 11.25
N LEU A 278 -7.26 -7.67 11.32
CA LEU A 278 -6.56 -7.04 12.43
C LEU A 278 -7.56 -6.28 13.30
N PRO A 279 -7.35 -6.24 14.63
CA PRO A 279 -8.17 -5.42 15.51
C PRO A 279 -7.99 -3.94 15.17
N TRP A 280 -9.06 -3.17 15.33
CA TRP A 280 -8.97 -1.71 15.17
C TRP A 280 -8.11 -1.12 16.29
N VAL A 281 -7.24 -0.19 15.92
CA VAL A 281 -6.33 0.49 16.85
C VAL A 281 -6.68 1.98 16.85
N SER A 282 -6.80 2.56 18.03
CA SER A 282 -7.10 4.00 18.19
C SER A 282 -5.99 4.85 17.56
N LEU A 283 -6.32 6.07 17.11
CA LEU A 283 -5.31 7.00 16.58
C LEU A 283 -4.22 7.27 17.62
N SER A 284 -4.59 7.52 18.88
CA SER A 284 -3.64 7.68 19.99
C SER A 284 -2.62 6.52 20.09
N ASP A 285 -3.08 5.26 20.03
CA ASP A 285 -2.18 4.10 20.11
C ASP A 285 -1.33 3.94 18.84
N LEU A 286 -1.86 4.28 17.66
CA LEU A 286 -1.08 4.31 16.43
C LEU A 286 0.05 5.35 16.51
N LEU A 287 -0.23 6.54 17.07
CA LEU A 287 0.78 7.59 17.29
C LEU A 287 1.85 7.14 18.28
N LYS A 288 1.48 6.51 19.40
CA LYS A 288 2.46 5.91 20.33
C LYS A 288 3.38 4.89 19.66
N ARG A 289 2.81 4.00 18.83
CA ARG A 289 3.59 3.03 18.06
C ARG A 289 4.49 3.70 17.02
N ASN A 290 4.03 4.78 16.41
CA ASN A 290 4.81 5.56 15.45
C ASN A 290 5.98 6.30 16.12
N LEU A 291 5.77 6.87 17.31
CA LEU A 291 6.84 7.46 18.13
C LEU A 291 7.86 6.40 18.56
N LYS A 292 7.40 5.23 18.99
CA LYS A 292 8.29 4.09 19.27
C LYS A 292 9.10 3.69 18.03
N ARG A 293 8.47 3.63 16.85
CA ARG A 293 9.14 3.35 15.57
C ARG A 293 10.19 4.41 15.24
N LEU A 294 9.90 5.69 15.43
CA LEU A 294 10.86 6.78 15.25
C LEU A 294 12.07 6.59 16.16
N GLN A 295 11.85 6.29 17.44
CA GLN A 295 12.95 6.04 18.37
C GLN A 295 13.80 4.82 17.99
N GLU A 296 13.17 3.72 17.56
CA GLU A 296 13.88 2.47 17.28
C GLU A 296 14.58 2.46 15.92
N THR A 297 14.00 3.14 14.92
CA THR A 297 14.41 2.99 13.51
C THR A 297 14.74 4.30 12.80
N GLY A 298 14.42 5.45 13.39
CA GLY A 298 14.51 6.74 12.70
C GLY A 298 13.35 7.02 11.73
N ARG A 299 12.46 6.04 11.46
CA ARG A 299 11.31 6.21 10.57
C ARG A 299 10.11 6.80 11.30
N TYR A 300 9.54 7.85 10.74
CA TYR A 300 8.34 8.50 11.23
C TYR A 300 7.34 8.73 10.10
N ILE A 301 6.05 8.58 10.41
CA ILE A 301 4.96 8.93 9.50
C ILE A 301 4.20 10.12 10.09
N PRO A 302 3.94 11.20 9.34
CA PRO A 302 3.19 12.34 9.87
C PRO A 302 1.84 11.93 10.47
N ALA A 303 1.50 12.47 11.64
CA ALA A 303 0.31 12.10 12.40
C ALA A 303 -0.98 12.38 11.60
N PHE A 304 -1.01 13.48 10.84
CA PHE A 304 -2.09 13.76 9.88
C PHE A 304 -2.25 12.66 8.83
N ALA A 305 -1.16 12.11 8.28
CA ALA A 305 -1.23 11.04 7.29
C ALA A 305 -1.79 9.73 7.88
N ILE A 306 -1.51 9.44 9.15
CA ILE A 306 -2.10 8.31 9.88
C ILE A 306 -3.60 8.54 10.09
N SER A 307 -3.99 9.73 10.55
CA SER A 307 -5.39 10.10 10.78
C SER A 307 -6.23 10.02 9.48
N ASP A 308 -5.73 10.61 8.40
CA ASP A 308 -6.37 10.53 7.08
C ASP A 308 -6.50 9.07 6.58
N CYS A 309 -5.48 8.24 6.84
CA CYS A 309 -5.55 6.82 6.51
C CYS A 309 -6.62 6.08 7.34
N CYS A 310 -6.76 6.40 8.64
CA CYS A 310 -7.84 5.88 9.48
C CYS A 310 -9.22 6.18 8.89
N SER A 311 -9.49 7.44 8.54
CA SER A 311 -10.76 7.86 7.92
C SER A 311 -11.02 7.11 6.62
N ARG A 312 -10.00 6.95 5.76
CA ARG A 312 -10.14 6.20 4.50
C ARG A 312 -10.43 4.72 4.71
N VAL A 313 -9.76 4.06 5.66
CA VAL A 313 -10.06 2.66 5.98
C VAL A 313 -11.48 2.50 6.50
N GLN A 314 -11.95 3.41 7.36
CA GLN A 314 -13.34 3.41 7.81
C GLN A 314 -14.31 3.53 6.64
N SER A 315 -14.08 4.45 5.69
CA SER A 315 -14.94 4.60 4.50
C SER A 315 -14.92 3.36 3.60
N LEU A 316 -13.76 2.71 3.43
CA LEU A 316 -13.62 1.51 2.61
C LEU A 316 -14.32 0.29 3.22
N VAL A 317 -14.20 0.11 4.54
CA VAL A 317 -14.65 -1.11 5.23
C VAL A 317 -16.11 -1.00 5.67
N THR A 318 -16.61 0.20 5.97
CA THR A 318 -18.00 0.39 6.39
C THR A 318 -18.92 0.21 5.19
N ILE A 319 -19.51 -0.98 5.06
CA ILE A 319 -20.52 -1.29 4.03
C ILE A 319 -21.86 -0.76 4.53
N ASN A 320 -22.45 0.18 3.79
CA ASN A 320 -23.88 0.45 3.92
C ASN A 320 -24.60 -0.80 3.39
N ARG A 321 -25.27 -1.55 4.26
CA ARG A 321 -25.94 -2.84 3.93
C ARG A 321 -26.96 -2.76 2.79
N THR A 322 -27.25 -1.57 2.29
CA THR A 322 -28.19 -1.26 1.21
C THR A 322 -27.71 -1.66 -0.19
N GLU A 323 -26.42 -1.93 -0.41
CA GLU A 323 -25.85 -2.05 -1.77
C GLU A 323 -25.78 -3.48 -2.36
N GLY A 324 -26.26 -4.51 -1.66
CA GLY A 324 -26.29 -5.88 -2.22
C GLY A 324 -24.91 -6.48 -2.55
N ILE A 325 -23.80 -5.85 -2.13
CA ILE A 325 -22.45 -6.43 -2.24
C ILE A 325 -22.22 -7.36 -1.04
N ASP A 326 -22.06 -8.65 -1.31
CA ASP A 326 -22.09 -9.69 -0.28
C ASP A 326 -20.96 -9.62 0.77
N THR A 327 -19.80 -9.01 0.46
CA THR A 327 -18.64 -8.98 1.37
C THR A 327 -17.74 -7.76 1.19
N VAL A 328 -16.97 -7.39 2.23
CA VAL A 328 -15.98 -6.30 2.20
C VAL A 328 -14.93 -6.54 1.11
N GLU A 329 -14.48 -7.78 0.91
CA GLU A 329 -13.49 -8.11 -0.11
C GLU A 329 -14.01 -7.89 -1.54
N LYS A 330 -15.26 -8.28 -1.82
CA LYS A 330 -15.88 -8.00 -3.13
C LYS A 330 -15.95 -6.49 -3.39
N ARG A 331 -16.31 -5.70 -2.37
CA ARG A 331 -16.31 -4.23 -2.46
C ARG A 331 -14.91 -3.66 -2.74
N LEU A 332 -13.89 -4.10 -2.00
CA LEU A 332 -12.50 -3.66 -2.20
C LEU A 332 -12.01 -3.97 -3.63
N VAL A 333 -12.32 -5.16 -4.14
CA VAL A 333 -11.99 -5.55 -5.53
C VAL A 333 -12.73 -4.66 -6.55
N SER A 334 -14.02 -4.43 -6.34
CA SER A 334 -14.83 -3.56 -7.20
C SER A 334 -14.28 -2.12 -7.23
N LEU A 335 -13.98 -1.53 -6.06
CA LEU A 335 -13.41 -0.17 -5.93
C LEU A 335 -12.04 0.01 -6.61
N ALA A 336 -11.29 -1.07 -6.79
CA ALA A 336 -10.00 -1.06 -7.48
C ALA A 336 -10.11 -1.26 -9.00
N SER A 337 -11.33 -1.46 -9.51
CA SER A 337 -11.58 -1.65 -10.94
C SER A 337 -11.44 -0.35 -11.72
N PRO A 338 -10.92 -0.39 -12.96
CA PRO A 338 -10.73 0.80 -13.79
C PRO A 338 -12.02 1.61 -14.03
N SER A 339 -13.18 0.94 -14.10
CA SER A 339 -14.48 1.59 -14.34
C SER A 339 -14.88 2.60 -13.25
N PHE A 340 -14.41 2.42 -12.01
CA PHE A 340 -14.70 3.34 -10.91
C PHE A 340 -13.70 4.48 -10.79
N ALA A 341 -12.52 4.38 -11.42
CA ALA A 341 -11.45 5.36 -11.27
C ALA A 341 -11.73 6.72 -11.94
N ASN A 342 -12.66 6.77 -12.90
CA ASN A 342 -12.90 7.96 -13.73
C ASN A 342 -14.09 8.83 -13.28
N GLY A 343 -14.84 8.43 -12.26
CA GLY A 343 -16.18 8.98 -12.00
C GLY A 343 -16.27 10.38 -11.38
N ASN A 344 -15.18 10.98 -10.87
CA ASN A 344 -15.35 12.15 -9.97
C ASN A 344 -14.45 13.37 -10.23
N ASN A 345 -13.62 13.35 -11.27
CA ASN A 345 -12.83 14.53 -11.63
C ASN A 345 -13.49 15.22 -12.80
N GLY A 346 -14.30 16.26 -12.53
CA GLY A 346 -15.03 17.09 -13.50
C GLY A 346 -14.16 17.89 -14.49
N ARG A 347 -13.18 17.23 -15.12
CA ARG A 347 -12.32 17.80 -16.15
C ARG A 347 -12.85 17.46 -17.54
N ARG A 348 -12.81 18.50 -18.37
CA ARG A 348 -13.42 18.65 -19.70
C ARG A 348 -13.16 17.46 -20.66
N PRO A 349 -14.09 17.19 -21.58
CA PRO A 349 -14.00 16.09 -22.53
C PRO A 349 -12.94 16.39 -23.61
N GLN A 350 -11.68 16.03 -23.35
CA GLN A 350 -10.69 15.84 -24.41
C GLN A 350 -10.63 14.36 -24.75
N GLN A 351 -11.12 14.03 -25.95
CA GLN A 351 -10.95 12.79 -26.73
C GLN A 351 -10.31 11.62 -25.95
N GLN A 352 -11.05 11.06 -24.98
CA GLN A 352 -10.60 9.85 -24.30
C GLN A 352 -10.73 8.68 -25.28
N ARG A 353 -9.58 8.12 -25.67
CA ARG A 353 -9.52 6.83 -26.38
C ARG A 353 -10.37 5.83 -25.60
N HIS A 354 -11.32 5.18 -26.29
CA HIS A 354 -12.18 4.14 -25.75
C HIS A 354 -11.32 3.00 -25.17
N THR A 355 -10.99 3.10 -23.89
CA THR A 355 -10.35 2.02 -23.16
C THR A 355 -11.47 1.09 -22.72
N PRO A 356 -11.46 -0.20 -23.10
CA PRO A 356 -12.55 -1.11 -22.76
C PRO A 356 -12.73 -1.14 -21.24
N THR A 357 -13.92 -0.75 -20.79
CA THR A 357 -14.27 -0.75 -19.36
C THR A 357 -14.52 -2.18 -18.92
N PHE A 358 -13.92 -2.57 -17.81
CA PHE A 358 -14.16 -3.86 -17.16
C PHE A 358 -14.14 -3.68 -15.65
N GLU A 359 -14.79 -4.60 -14.95
CA GLU A 359 -14.77 -4.68 -13.50
C GLU A 359 -14.01 -5.93 -13.05
N TYR A 360 -13.22 -5.81 -11.98
CA TYR A 360 -12.70 -6.97 -11.29
C TYR A 360 -13.79 -7.58 -10.42
N ALA A 361 -13.90 -8.90 -10.46
CA ALA A 361 -14.73 -9.67 -9.54
C ALA A 361 -13.90 -10.71 -8.79
N LEU A 362 -14.21 -10.89 -7.51
CA LEU A 362 -13.62 -11.95 -6.69
C LEU A 362 -14.53 -13.19 -6.72
N THR A 363 -14.01 -14.28 -7.27
CA THR A 363 -14.72 -15.57 -7.35
C THR A 363 -14.76 -16.28 -5.99
N GLU A 364 -15.59 -17.34 -5.88
CA GLU A 364 -15.65 -18.20 -4.69
C GLU A 364 -14.30 -18.85 -4.36
N HIS A 365 -13.49 -19.15 -5.38
CA HIS A 365 -12.12 -19.67 -5.24
C HIS A 365 -11.08 -18.57 -5.00
N ARG A 366 -11.52 -17.34 -4.68
CA ARG A 366 -10.66 -16.18 -4.41
C ARG A 366 -9.80 -15.75 -5.61
N LEU A 367 -10.12 -16.18 -6.82
CA LEU A 367 -9.45 -15.71 -8.03
C LEU A 367 -10.11 -14.41 -8.52
N ILE A 368 -9.30 -13.50 -9.03
CA ILE A 368 -9.77 -12.32 -9.74
C ILE A 368 -10.24 -12.72 -11.14
N GLN A 369 -11.34 -12.14 -11.60
CA GLN A 369 -11.85 -12.23 -12.97
C GLN A 369 -12.15 -10.82 -13.51
N LYS A 370 -12.03 -10.64 -14.83
CA LYS A 370 -12.49 -9.42 -15.50
C LYS A 370 -13.90 -9.66 -16.05
N ILE A 371 -14.85 -8.85 -15.62
CA ILE A 371 -16.21 -8.82 -16.12
C ILE A 371 -16.33 -7.63 -17.06
N TYR A 372 -16.69 -7.89 -18.30
CA TYR A 372 -16.96 -6.85 -19.28
C TYR A 372 -18.47 -6.58 -19.29
N PRO A 373 -18.90 -5.31 -19.17
CA PRO A 373 -20.31 -4.98 -19.30
C PRO A 373 -20.76 -5.44 -20.68
N GLN A 374 -21.80 -6.28 -20.72
CA GLN A 374 -22.44 -6.59 -21.98
C GLN A 374 -23.05 -5.29 -22.47
N ILE A 375 -22.45 -4.71 -23.52
CA ILE A 375 -23.11 -3.67 -24.30
C ILE A 375 -24.39 -4.33 -24.75
N GLN A 376 -25.52 -3.98 -24.12
CA GLN A 376 -26.82 -4.30 -24.66
C GLN A 376 -26.82 -3.60 -26.01
N GLN A 377 -26.41 -4.33 -27.06
CA GLN A 377 -26.57 -3.88 -28.43
C GLN A 377 -28.05 -3.66 -28.52
N GLY A 378 -28.44 -2.38 -28.44
CA GLY A 378 -29.82 -1.98 -28.56
C GLY A 378 -30.27 -2.67 -29.83
N ARG A 379 -31.14 -3.67 -29.68
CA ARG A 379 -32.07 -4.03 -30.73
C ARG A 379 -32.84 -2.73 -30.93
N ALA A 380 -32.32 -1.87 -31.79
CA ALA A 380 -33.07 -0.84 -32.43
C ALA A 380 -34.18 -1.62 -33.11
N ASN A 381 -35.31 -1.73 -32.42
CA ASN A 381 -36.56 -2.19 -33.00
C ASN A 381 -36.78 -1.25 -34.17
N GLY A 382 -36.40 -1.72 -35.35
CA GLY A 382 -36.74 -1.09 -36.59
C GLY A 382 -38.26 -1.08 -36.64
N ASN A 383 -38.85 0.04 -36.23
CA ASN A 383 -40.17 0.44 -36.65
C ASN A 383 -40.09 0.59 -38.18
N ARG A 384 -40.21 -0.54 -38.89
CA ARG A 384 -40.63 -0.57 -40.28
C ARG A 384 -42.03 0.02 -40.30
N ARG A 385 -42.12 1.34 -40.47
CA ARG A 385 -43.33 2.00 -40.96
C ARG A 385 -43.64 1.38 -42.32
N SER A 386 -44.64 0.50 -42.35
CA SER A 386 -45.29 0.09 -43.58
C SER A 386 -46.04 1.30 -44.14
N ASN A 387 -45.51 1.93 -45.18
CA ASN A 387 -46.32 2.72 -46.07
C ASN A 387 -47.26 1.75 -46.81
N ARG A 388 -48.54 1.76 -46.43
CA ARG A 388 -49.62 1.29 -47.32
C ARG A 388 -49.99 2.46 -48.23
N PHE A 389 -49.84 2.23 -49.53
CA PHE A 389 -50.62 2.90 -50.56
C PHE A 389 -52.04 2.32 -50.57
#